data_AF-A0A522ENW5-F1
#
_entry.id   AF-A0A522ENW5-F1
#
_cell.length_a   1.000
_cell.length_b   1.000
_cell.length_c   1.000
_cell.angle_alpha   90.00
_cell.angle_beta   90.00
_cell.angle_gamma   90.00
#
_symmetry.space_group_name_H-M   'P 1'
#
loop_
_entity.id
_entity.type
_entity.pdbx_description
1 polymer ?
#
loop_
_entity_poly.entity_id
_entity_poly.type
_entity_poly.pdbx_seq_one_letter_code
_entity_poly.pdbx_strand_id
1 'polypeptide(L)'
;MSSSPKIFLAPVSSTQLYANYIRTVDEGIPSPAFFKIPESNSYVKQFPNASRIHIWGVKTVKATSFKKCSVGDFVLYYHQGAMISYCQVVLKSQNRALSEKIWGRDRDKITGEYEYWENLLFLAPPQKILMDFKILIGFANFKEKASVRSFNQYSTVGMSAIINKYHSIDLFLKGYEVKSEILNKAH
;
A
#
# COMPACT_ATOMS: atom_id res chain seq x y z
N MET A 1 -8.28 12.01 20.17
CA MET A 1 -7.73 12.91 19.13
C MET A 1 -7.28 12.04 17.97
N SER A 2 -7.89 12.14 16.78
CA SER A 2 -7.36 11.43 15.61
C SER A 2 -6.08 12.14 15.18
N SER A 3 -4.94 11.45 15.24
CA SER A 3 -3.69 11.95 14.64
C SER A 3 -3.92 12.21 13.16
N SER A 4 -3.36 13.29 12.61
CA SER A 4 -3.36 13.53 11.17
C SER A 4 -2.86 12.29 10.41
N PRO A 5 -3.46 11.96 9.24
CA PRO A 5 -3.01 10.84 8.43
C PRO A 5 -1.53 10.93 8.09
N LYS A 6 -0.89 9.78 7.87
CA LYS A 6 0.51 9.66 7.46
C LYS A 6 0.60 9.00 6.09
N ILE A 7 1.75 9.16 5.45
CA ILE A 7 2.11 8.44 4.23
C ILE A 7 3.03 7.26 4.58
N PHE A 8 2.72 6.10 4.04
CA PHE A 8 3.57 4.91 4.00
C PHE A 8 3.93 4.59 2.56
N LEU A 9 5.15 4.13 2.34
CA LEU A 9 5.67 3.79 1.02
C LEU A 9 5.84 2.28 0.93
N ALA A 10 5.27 1.66 -0.10
CA ALA A 10 5.36 0.23 -0.38
C ALA A 10 6.06 -0.01 -1.73
N PRO A 11 7.15 -0.79 -1.80
CA PRO A 11 7.79 -1.11 -3.06
C PRO A 11 7.06 -2.24 -3.79
N VAL A 12 6.89 -2.09 -5.10
CA VAL A 12 6.32 -3.10 -6.01
C VAL A 12 7.23 -3.31 -7.22
N SER A 13 8.55 -3.35 -6.98
CA SER A 13 9.56 -3.25 -8.05
C SER A 13 9.98 -4.57 -8.68
N SER A 14 9.69 -5.72 -8.08
CA SER A 14 9.93 -7.03 -8.71
C SER A 14 8.69 -7.50 -9.48
N THR A 15 8.86 -8.31 -10.52
CA THR A 15 7.74 -8.88 -11.29
C THR A 15 6.72 -9.56 -10.40
N GLN A 16 7.18 -10.35 -9.41
CA GLN A 16 6.30 -11.04 -8.47
C GLN A 16 5.55 -10.07 -7.54
N LEU A 17 6.22 -9.05 -7.01
CA LEU A 17 5.57 -8.05 -6.15
C LEU A 17 4.58 -7.20 -6.95
N TYR A 18 4.91 -6.87 -8.20
CA TYR A 18 4.03 -6.14 -9.08
C TYR A 18 2.78 -6.95 -9.44
N ALA A 19 2.94 -8.23 -9.80
CA ALA A 19 1.80 -9.13 -10.04
C ALA A 19 0.90 -9.28 -8.81
N ASN A 20 1.48 -9.37 -7.61
CA ASN A 20 0.73 -9.38 -6.37
C ASN A 20 -0.01 -8.06 -6.12
N TYR A 21 0.66 -6.93 -6.35
CA TYR A 21 0.04 -5.61 -6.27
C TYR A 21 -1.16 -5.49 -7.21
N ILE A 22 -1.02 -5.87 -8.49
CA ILE A 22 -2.13 -5.83 -9.45
C ILE A 22 -3.30 -6.66 -8.94
N ARG A 23 -3.04 -7.93 -8.57
CA ARG A 23 -4.09 -8.86 -8.16
C ARG A 23 -4.79 -8.47 -6.86
N THR A 24 -4.07 -8.00 -5.85
CA THR A 24 -4.65 -7.83 -4.49
C THR A 24 -4.90 -6.38 -4.10
N VAL A 25 -4.22 -5.42 -4.73
CA VAL A 25 -4.39 -4.00 -4.43
C VAL A 25 -5.09 -3.29 -5.58
N ASP A 26 -4.58 -3.41 -6.81
CA ASP A 26 -5.07 -2.62 -7.93
C ASP A 26 -6.48 -3.07 -8.36
N GLU A 27 -6.54 -4.30 -8.84
CA GLU A 27 -7.81 -4.92 -9.20
C GLU A 27 -8.58 -5.29 -7.94
N GLY A 28 -7.89 -5.86 -6.94
CA GLY A 28 -8.51 -6.39 -5.73
C GLY A 28 -9.19 -7.75 -5.96
N ILE A 29 -9.32 -8.51 -4.87
CA ILE A 29 -9.89 -9.86 -4.91
C ILE A 29 -11.42 -9.73 -4.90
N PRO A 30 -12.16 -10.31 -5.85
CA PRO A 30 -13.63 -10.31 -5.79
C PRO A 30 -14.12 -10.85 -4.45
N SER A 31 -15.02 -10.14 -3.78
CA SER A 31 -15.45 -10.51 -2.43
C SER A 31 -15.98 -11.95 -2.31
N PRO A 32 -16.78 -12.47 -3.27
CA PRO A 32 -17.18 -13.89 -3.23
C PRO A 32 -16.00 -14.87 -3.30
N ALA A 33 -14.91 -14.52 -3.99
CA ALA A 33 -13.71 -15.34 -4.04
C ALA A 33 -12.87 -15.22 -2.76
N PHE A 34 -12.77 -14.00 -2.20
CA PHE A 34 -12.09 -13.76 -0.93
C PHE A 34 -12.77 -14.53 0.21
N PHE A 35 -14.09 -14.41 0.35
CA PHE A 35 -14.87 -15.05 1.42
C PHE A 35 -15.07 -16.57 1.24
N LYS A 36 -14.62 -17.16 0.13
CA LYS A 36 -14.48 -18.62 0.03
C LYS A 36 -13.28 -19.15 0.81
N ILE A 37 -12.33 -18.29 1.17
CA ILE A 37 -11.18 -18.66 1.99
C ILE A 37 -11.66 -18.72 3.46
N PRO A 38 -11.65 -19.90 4.12
CA PRO A 38 -12.18 -20.03 5.49
C PRO A 38 -11.57 -19.03 6.48
N GLU A 39 -10.27 -18.75 6.35
CA GLU A 39 -9.51 -17.84 7.19
C GLU A 39 -9.91 -16.35 7.04
N SER A 40 -10.77 -16.03 6.06
CA SER A 40 -11.26 -14.68 5.79
C SER A 40 -12.65 -14.38 6.38
N ASN A 41 -13.36 -15.39 6.90
CA ASN A 41 -14.75 -15.25 7.35
C ASN A 41 -14.95 -14.22 8.47
N SER A 42 -13.91 -13.96 9.27
CA SER A 42 -13.93 -12.94 10.32
C SER A 42 -14.06 -11.51 9.80
N TYR A 43 -13.85 -11.28 8.49
CA TYR A 43 -13.89 -9.96 7.85
C TYR A 43 -15.22 -9.66 7.14
N VAL A 44 -16.16 -10.61 7.07
CA VAL A 44 -17.43 -10.45 6.33
C VAL A 44 -18.24 -9.25 6.84
N LYS A 45 -18.29 -9.05 8.16
CA LYS A 45 -19.05 -7.96 8.79
C LYS A 45 -18.44 -6.58 8.53
N GLN A 46 -17.15 -6.51 8.25
CA GLN A 46 -16.40 -5.28 8.02
C GLN A 46 -16.54 -4.82 6.56
N PHE A 47 -16.88 -5.74 5.64
CA PHE A 47 -17.01 -5.45 4.20
C PHE A 47 -18.33 -5.97 3.60
N PRO A 48 -19.50 -5.65 4.18
CA PRO A 48 -20.78 -6.26 3.79
C PRO A 48 -21.19 -5.93 2.34
N ASN A 49 -20.78 -4.76 1.84
CA ASN A 49 -21.16 -4.25 0.51
C ASN A 49 -19.98 -4.10 -0.45
N ALA A 50 -18.78 -4.58 -0.08
CA ALA A 50 -17.62 -4.47 -0.95
C ALA A 50 -17.75 -5.47 -2.11
N SER A 51 -17.64 -5.02 -3.36
CA SER A 51 -17.56 -5.93 -4.51
C SER A 51 -16.18 -6.59 -4.63
N ARG A 52 -15.13 -5.89 -4.18
CA ARG A 52 -13.75 -6.36 -4.15
C ARG A 52 -13.08 -5.99 -2.84
N ILE A 53 -12.16 -6.84 -2.40
CA ILE A 53 -11.32 -6.66 -1.23
C ILE A 53 -9.92 -6.27 -1.69
N HIS A 54 -9.53 -5.04 -1.38
CA HIS A 54 -8.18 -4.54 -1.63
C HIS A 54 -7.33 -4.77 -0.38
N ILE A 55 -6.23 -5.50 -0.54
CA ILE A 55 -5.40 -5.94 0.57
C ILE A 55 -3.93 -5.94 0.21
N TRP A 56 -3.11 -5.47 1.15
CA TRP A 56 -1.66 -5.53 1.09
C TRP A 56 -1.10 -6.18 2.34
N GLY A 57 -0.09 -7.03 2.17
CA GLY A 57 0.56 -7.73 3.26
C GLY A 57 1.95 -7.16 3.55
N VAL A 58 2.28 -7.05 4.84
CA VAL A 58 3.58 -6.62 5.33
C VAL A 58 4.23 -7.77 6.10
N LYS A 59 5.47 -8.09 5.74
CA LYS A 59 6.25 -9.14 6.43
C LYS A 59 6.54 -8.78 7.88
N THR A 60 6.68 -9.78 8.74
CA THR A 60 6.95 -9.62 10.18
C THR A 60 8.26 -8.89 10.48
N VAL A 61 9.28 -9.04 9.62
CA VAL A 61 10.52 -8.22 9.68
C VAL A 61 10.28 -6.71 9.56
N LYS A 62 9.08 -6.29 9.13
CA LYS A 62 8.62 -4.89 9.07
C LYS A 62 7.42 -4.61 9.98
N ALA A 63 7.22 -5.43 11.02
CA ALA A 63 6.16 -5.25 12.01
C ALA A 63 6.20 -3.88 12.68
N THR A 64 7.37 -3.28 12.88
CA THR A 64 7.50 -1.92 13.45
C THR A 64 6.85 -0.86 12.57
N SER A 65 7.07 -0.91 11.25
CA SER A 65 6.41 0.00 10.30
C SER A 65 4.90 -0.25 10.26
N PHE A 66 4.49 -1.52 10.25
CA PHE A 66 3.07 -1.88 10.33
C PHE A 66 2.41 -1.34 11.61
N LYS A 67 3.06 -1.45 12.78
CA LYS A 67 2.55 -0.93 14.07
C LYS A 67 2.37 0.60 14.06
N LYS A 68 3.22 1.34 13.34
CA LYS A 68 3.12 2.80 13.20
C LYS A 68 1.99 3.26 12.28
N CYS A 69 1.55 2.39 11.37
CA CYS A 69 0.45 2.64 10.45
C CYS A 69 -0.88 2.55 11.20
N SER A 70 -1.81 3.45 10.89
CA SER A 70 -3.15 3.50 11.46
C SER A 70 -4.21 3.42 10.36
N VAL A 71 -5.44 3.07 10.74
CA VAL A 71 -6.61 3.29 9.88
C VAL A 71 -6.69 4.79 9.57
N GLY A 72 -6.94 5.11 8.30
CA GLY A 72 -6.94 6.48 7.77
C GLY A 72 -5.62 6.92 7.13
N ASP A 73 -4.50 6.22 7.37
CA ASP A 73 -3.22 6.51 6.71
C ASP A 73 -3.24 6.11 5.23
N PHE A 74 -2.33 6.70 4.45
CA PHE A 74 -2.18 6.43 3.01
C PHE A 74 -1.00 5.51 2.74
N VAL A 75 -1.18 4.53 1.87
CA VAL A 75 -0.11 3.70 1.30
C VAL A 75 0.09 4.08 -0.15
N LEU A 76 1.29 4.57 -0.49
CA LEU A 76 1.71 4.87 -1.85
C LEU A 76 2.58 3.71 -2.38
N TYR A 77 2.30 3.29 -3.61
CA TYR A 77 3.00 2.16 -4.24
C TYR A 77 4.06 2.65 -5.22
N TYR A 78 5.31 2.29 -4.94
CA TYR A 78 6.49 2.67 -5.70
C TYR A 78 6.85 1.61 -6.74
N HIS A 79 6.91 2.00 -8.00
CA HIS A 79 7.37 1.18 -9.12
C HIS A 79 8.30 1.98 -10.02
N GLN A 80 9.50 1.45 -10.30
CA GLN A 80 10.42 2.00 -11.31
C GLN A 80 10.66 3.52 -11.25
N GLY A 81 10.82 4.08 -10.04
CA GLY A 81 11.10 5.52 -9.88
C GLY A 81 9.87 6.41 -9.73
N ALA A 82 8.66 5.87 -9.82
CA ALA A 82 7.42 6.62 -9.67
C ALA A 82 6.49 6.00 -8.61
N MET A 83 5.58 6.82 -8.07
CA MET A 83 4.39 6.36 -7.36
C MET A 83 3.26 6.18 -8.38
N ILE A 84 2.67 4.99 -8.41
CA ILE A 84 1.70 4.57 -9.44
C ILE A 84 0.25 4.52 -8.93
N SER A 85 0.07 4.41 -7.63
CA SER A 85 -1.23 4.51 -6.98
C SER A 85 -1.07 4.82 -5.50
N TYR A 86 -2.18 5.21 -4.88
CA TYR A 86 -2.30 5.20 -3.44
C TYR A 86 -3.62 4.59 -2.98
N CYS A 87 -3.65 4.15 -1.73
CA CYS A 87 -4.86 3.68 -1.07
C CYS A 87 -4.90 4.18 0.37
N GLN A 88 -6.09 4.40 0.91
CA GLN A 88 -6.28 4.66 2.33
C GLN A 88 -6.43 3.33 3.09
N VAL A 89 -5.85 3.20 4.27
CA VAL A 89 -6.01 2.02 5.13
C VAL A 89 -7.37 2.08 5.81
N VAL A 90 -8.21 1.06 5.60
CA VAL A 90 -9.56 0.98 6.17
C VAL A 90 -9.64 0.00 7.35
N LEU A 91 -8.78 -1.03 7.35
CA LEU A 91 -8.70 -2.00 8.44
C LEU A 91 -7.29 -2.57 8.52
N LYS A 92 -6.86 -2.87 9.74
CA LYS A 92 -5.62 -3.60 10.01
C LYS A 92 -5.92 -4.93 10.69
N SER A 93 -5.17 -5.95 10.34
CA SER A 93 -5.26 -7.26 10.98
C SER A 93 -3.92 -7.99 10.94
N GLN A 94 -3.75 -9.01 11.77
CA GLN A 94 -2.66 -9.95 11.66
C GLN A 94 -3.26 -11.34 11.47
N ASN A 95 -3.03 -11.96 10.32
CA ASN A 95 -3.59 -13.26 9.99
C ASN A 95 -2.67 -14.01 9.02
N ARG A 96 -1.78 -14.82 9.60
CA ARG A 96 -0.81 -15.61 8.84
C ARG A 96 -1.48 -16.60 7.91
N ALA A 97 -2.48 -17.34 8.42
CA ALA A 97 -3.13 -18.40 7.67
C ALA A 97 -3.82 -17.84 6.41
N LEU A 98 -4.52 -16.71 6.53
CA LEU A 98 -5.06 -16.01 5.36
C LEU A 98 -3.96 -15.53 4.41
N SER A 99 -2.87 -14.93 4.93
CA SER A 99 -1.77 -14.44 4.09
C SER A 99 -1.12 -15.54 3.26
N GLU A 100 -0.99 -16.75 3.83
CA GLU A 100 -0.46 -17.92 3.14
C GLU A 100 -1.39 -18.39 2.03
N LYS A 101 -2.72 -18.33 2.22
CA LYS A 101 -3.67 -18.64 1.14
C LYS A 101 -3.63 -17.62 0.01
N ILE A 102 -3.39 -16.35 0.33
CA ILE A 102 -3.39 -15.26 -0.67
C ILE A 102 -2.08 -15.19 -1.44
N TRP A 103 -0.92 -15.25 -0.76
CA TRP A 103 0.40 -15.01 -1.36
C TRP A 103 1.38 -16.18 -1.22
N GLY A 104 1.03 -17.23 -0.47
CA GLY A 104 1.95 -18.30 -0.13
C GLY A 104 2.97 -17.88 0.92
N ARG A 105 4.12 -18.56 0.89
CA ARG A 105 5.26 -18.33 1.78
C ARG A 105 6.45 -17.86 0.95
N ASP A 106 7.20 -16.90 1.49
CA ASP A 106 8.50 -16.54 0.92
C ASP A 106 9.60 -17.31 1.64
N ARG A 107 10.64 -17.74 0.95
CA ARG A 107 11.79 -18.36 1.60
C ARG A 107 12.94 -17.38 1.63
N ASP A 108 13.37 -17.00 2.82
CA ASP A 108 14.56 -16.19 2.97
C ASP A 108 15.77 -16.98 2.46
N LYS A 109 16.52 -16.38 1.53
CA LYS A 109 17.63 -17.05 0.84
C LYS A 109 18.87 -17.20 1.72
N ILE A 110 18.97 -16.43 2.80
CA ILE A 110 20.12 -16.39 3.71
C ILE A 110 19.85 -17.34 4.88
N THR A 111 18.71 -17.21 5.56
CA THR A 111 18.38 -18.04 6.72
C THR A 111 17.74 -19.37 6.35
N GLY A 112 17.15 -19.46 5.14
CA GLY A 112 16.40 -20.63 4.70
C GLY A 112 15.00 -20.76 5.31
N GLU A 113 14.61 -19.83 6.19
CA GLU A 113 13.32 -19.80 6.88
C GLU A 113 12.19 -19.30 5.99
N TYR A 114 10.95 -19.66 6.33
CA TYR A 114 9.77 -19.16 5.64
C TYR A 114 9.23 -17.89 6.31
N GLU A 115 9.06 -16.84 5.51
CA GLU A 115 8.42 -15.59 5.89
C GLU A 115 7.01 -15.48 5.29
N TYR A 116 6.14 -14.77 6.01
CA TYR A 116 4.74 -14.57 5.65
C TYR A 116 4.41 -13.07 5.65
N TRP A 117 3.46 -12.67 4.82
CA TRP A 117 2.92 -11.32 4.76
C TRP A 117 1.72 -11.16 5.70
N GLU A 118 1.87 -11.63 6.94
CA GLU A 118 0.77 -11.81 7.89
C GLU A 118 0.21 -10.51 8.45
N ASN A 119 0.92 -9.38 8.34
CA ASN A 119 0.44 -8.09 8.79
C ASN A 119 -0.37 -7.43 7.67
N LEU A 120 -1.69 -7.57 7.75
CA LEU A 120 -2.63 -7.23 6.69
C LEU A 120 -3.11 -5.78 6.83
N LEU A 121 -3.01 -5.05 5.72
CA LEU A 121 -3.64 -3.76 5.50
C LEU A 121 -4.77 -3.97 4.49
N PHE A 122 -6.01 -3.82 4.95
CA PHE A 122 -7.16 -3.69 4.06
C PHE A 122 -7.28 -2.23 3.64
N LEU A 123 -7.61 -2.03 2.38
CA LEU A 123 -7.46 -0.75 1.71
C LEU A 123 -8.79 -0.29 1.09
N ALA A 124 -8.99 1.02 1.06
CA ALA A 124 -9.97 1.63 0.17
C ALA A 124 -9.56 1.37 -1.29
N PRO A 125 -10.50 1.44 -2.25
CA PRO A 125 -10.18 1.28 -3.67
C PRO A 125 -9.03 2.20 -4.11
N PRO A 126 -8.08 1.69 -4.89
CA PRO A 126 -6.88 2.43 -5.27
C PRO A 126 -7.21 3.63 -6.14
N GLN A 127 -6.53 4.74 -5.89
CA GLN A 127 -6.52 5.90 -6.80
C GLN A 127 -5.23 5.88 -7.61
N LYS A 128 -5.37 5.99 -8.93
CA LYS A 128 -4.23 6.00 -9.86
C LYS A 128 -3.57 7.35 -9.85
N ILE A 129 -2.26 7.36 -9.66
CA ILE A 129 -1.42 8.56 -9.72
C ILE A 129 -0.22 8.29 -10.61
N LEU A 130 0.37 9.36 -11.15
CA LEU A 130 1.70 9.30 -11.75
C LEU A 130 2.54 10.42 -11.16
N MET A 131 3.36 10.06 -10.17
CA MET A 131 4.21 11.00 -9.45
C MET A 131 5.65 10.51 -9.47
N ASP A 132 6.56 11.26 -10.08
CA ASP A 132 8.00 10.98 -9.98
C ASP A 132 8.40 10.98 -8.49
N PHE A 133 9.10 9.92 -8.05
CA PHE A 133 9.53 9.81 -6.66
C PHE A 133 10.44 10.96 -6.21
N LYS A 134 11.12 11.63 -7.16
CA LYS A 134 11.90 12.86 -6.91
C LYS A 134 11.07 13.96 -6.24
N ILE A 135 9.76 14.00 -6.47
CA ILE A 135 8.86 14.96 -5.82
C ILE A 135 8.84 14.73 -4.31
N LEU A 136 8.70 13.47 -3.87
CA LEU A 136 8.77 13.13 -2.44
C LEU A 136 10.18 13.32 -1.89
N ILE A 137 11.23 12.96 -2.65
CA ILE A 137 12.62 13.22 -2.23
C ILE A 137 12.83 14.72 -1.93
N GLY A 138 12.30 15.60 -2.78
CA GLY A 138 12.41 17.05 -2.64
C GLY A 138 11.78 17.60 -1.36
N PHE A 139 10.66 17.02 -0.90
CA PHE A 139 10.05 17.40 0.38
C PHE A 139 10.79 16.83 1.59
N ALA A 140 11.36 15.63 1.47
CA ALA A 140 11.99 14.93 2.59
C ALA A 140 13.47 15.24 2.79
N ASN A 141 14.09 16.01 1.88
CA ASN A 141 15.54 16.20 1.78
C ASN A 141 16.31 14.86 1.79
N PHE A 142 15.76 13.86 1.09
CA PHE A 142 16.45 12.58 0.90
C PHE A 142 17.62 12.73 -0.09
N LYS A 143 18.59 11.80 -0.04
CA LYS A 143 19.62 11.71 -1.08
C LYS A 143 18.96 11.46 -2.44
N GLU A 144 19.44 12.11 -3.50
CA GLU A 144 18.85 12.06 -4.85
C GLU A 144 18.69 10.64 -5.42
N LYS A 145 19.52 9.69 -4.99
CA LYS A 145 19.47 8.28 -5.41
C LYS A 145 18.62 7.38 -4.50
N ALA A 146 17.72 7.96 -3.71
CA ALA A 146 16.84 7.19 -2.83
C ALA A 146 15.85 6.34 -3.62
N SER A 147 15.52 5.16 -3.07
CA SER A 147 14.53 4.23 -3.59
C SER A 147 13.73 3.65 -2.44
N VAL A 148 12.48 3.27 -2.65
CA VAL A 148 11.71 2.53 -1.64
C VAL A 148 12.16 1.07 -1.64
N ARG A 149 12.70 0.60 -0.51
CA ARG A 149 13.21 -0.78 -0.36
C ARG A 149 12.37 -1.67 0.55
N SER A 150 11.51 -1.08 1.36
CA SER A 150 10.57 -1.82 2.21
C SER A 150 9.38 -0.94 2.59
N PHE A 151 8.35 -1.55 3.16
CA PHE A 151 7.22 -0.83 3.76
C PHE A 151 7.69 0.05 4.91
N ASN A 152 7.61 1.38 4.76
CA ASN A 152 8.05 2.35 5.77
C ASN A 152 7.19 3.59 5.77
N GLN A 153 7.11 4.25 6.93
CA GLN A 153 6.56 5.59 7.01
C GLN A 153 7.45 6.57 6.25
N TYR A 154 6.85 7.48 5.50
CA TYR A 154 7.54 8.60 4.87
C TYR A 154 8.04 9.63 5.91
N SER A 155 9.03 10.43 5.52
CA SER A 155 9.72 11.38 6.40
C SER A 155 8.74 12.34 7.08
N THR A 156 8.84 12.52 8.39
CA THR A 156 8.03 13.52 9.12
C THR A 156 8.31 14.93 8.63
N VAL A 157 9.55 15.26 8.29
CA VAL A 157 9.92 16.55 7.67
C VAL A 157 9.22 16.72 6.33
N GLY A 158 9.24 15.66 5.49
CA GLY A 158 8.55 15.68 4.21
C GLY A 158 7.03 15.78 4.35
N MET A 159 6.44 15.09 5.33
CA MET A 159 5.03 15.22 5.66
C MET A 159 4.65 16.65 6.03
N SER A 160 5.41 17.29 6.93
CA SER A 160 5.17 18.68 7.33
C SER A 160 5.29 19.63 6.15
N ALA A 161 6.29 19.44 5.28
CA ALA A 161 6.46 20.27 4.09
C ALA A 161 5.29 20.13 3.09
N ILE A 162 4.77 18.91 2.91
CA ILE A 162 3.57 18.66 2.10
C ILE A 162 2.35 19.37 2.71
N ILE A 163 2.11 19.19 4.01
CA ILE A 163 0.96 19.79 4.70
C ILE A 163 1.03 21.32 4.67
N ASN A 164 2.22 21.91 4.87
CA ASN A 164 2.38 23.36 4.80
C ASN A 164 2.10 23.91 3.40
N LYS A 165 2.45 23.17 2.34
CA LYS A 165 2.28 23.62 0.95
C LYS A 165 0.88 23.35 0.39
N TYR A 166 0.27 22.22 0.73
CA TYR A 166 -0.99 21.75 0.13
C TYR A 166 -2.16 21.74 1.12
N HIS A 167 -1.94 22.13 2.38
CA HIS A 167 -2.88 22.10 3.51
C HIS A 167 -3.29 20.70 3.98
N SER A 168 -3.28 19.68 3.11
CA SER A 168 -3.54 18.28 3.46
C SER A 168 -2.85 17.30 2.52
N ILE A 169 -2.74 16.04 2.96
CA ILE A 169 -2.21 14.94 2.15
C ILE A 169 -3.15 14.62 0.99
N ASP A 170 -4.46 14.63 1.24
CA ASP A 170 -5.47 14.42 0.21
C ASP A 170 -5.35 15.42 -0.93
N LEU A 171 -5.22 16.72 -0.63
CA LEU A 171 -5.06 17.75 -1.65
C LEU A 171 -3.75 17.61 -2.41
N PHE A 172 -2.68 17.22 -1.72
CA PHE A 172 -1.41 16.88 -2.37
C PHE A 172 -1.58 15.72 -3.36
N LEU A 173 -2.18 14.60 -2.94
CA LEU A 173 -2.33 13.40 -3.77
C LEU A 173 -3.26 13.63 -4.97
N LYS A 174 -4.37 14.36 -4.76
CA LYS A 174 -5.31 14.75 -5.84
C LYS A 174 -4.64 15.51 -6.98
N GLY A 175 -3.58 16.28 -6.68
CA GLY A 175 -2.79 16.99 -7.69
C GLY A 175 -2.07 16.09 -8.70
N TYR A 176 -1.98 14.78 -8.44
CA TYR A 176 -1.27 13.80 -9.28
C TYR A 176 -2.17 12.67 -9.78
N GLU A 177 -3.48 12.75 -9.53
CA GLU A 177 -4.44 11.76 -10.04
C GLU A 177 -4.44 11.76 -11.58
N VAL A 178 -4.35 10.56 -12.15
CA VAL A 178 -4.43 10.40 -13.61
C VAL A 178 -5.90 10.55 -14.01
N LYS A 179 -6.21 11.60 -14.77
CA LYS A 179 -7.54 11.74 -15.38
C LYS A 179 -7.74 10.60 -16.39
N SER A 180 -8.88 9.92 -16.28
CA SER A 180 -9.29 8.78 -17.11
C SER A 180 -9.19 9.03 -18.62
N GLU A 181 -9.22 10.29 -19.07
CA GLU A 181 -9.07 10.69 -20.48
C GLU A 181 -7.70 10.36 -21.10
N ILE A 182 -6.64 10.17 -20.30
CA ILE A 182 -5.28 9.93 -20.79
C ILE A 182 -5.00 8.43 -21.02
N LEU A 183 -5.69 7.54 -20.30
CA LEU A 183 -5.47 6.09 -20.39
C LEU A 183 -5.95 5.47 -21.71
N ASN A 184 -6.89 6.11 -22.41
CA ASN A 184 -7.44 5.62 -23.69
C ASN A 184 -6.61 6.00 -24.93
N LYS A 185 -5.48 6.70 -24.77
CA LYS A 185 -4.59 7.09 -25.89
C LYS A 185 -3.29 6.30 -25.98
N ALA A 186 -3.11 5.29 -25.13
CA ALA A 186 -1.88 4.48 -25.06
C ALA A 186 -2.08 3.01 -25.44
N HIS A 187 -3.22 2.66 -26.06
CA HIS A 187 -3.49 1.35 -26.64
C HIS A 187 -3.62 1.46 -28.16
#